data_AF-W9NH74-F1
#
_entry.id   AF-W9NH74-F1
#
_cell.length_a   1.000
_cell.length_b   1.000
_cell.length_c   1.000
_cell.angle_alpha   90.00
_cell.angle_beta   90.00
_cell.angle_gamma   90.00
#
_symmetry.space_group_name_H-M   'P 1'
#
loop_
_entity.id
_entity.type
_entity.pdbx_description
1 polymer ?
#
loop_
_entity_poly.entity_id
_entity_poly.type
_entity_poly.pdbx_seq_one_letter_code
_entity_poly.pdbx_strand_id
1 'polypeptide(L)'
;MAVILALGSTWDKLYDESRQAVARERLLHDHGNYTTDIGRKNNLINIHLFIITVFKNPLEGTPVFSRYPSSGINILVAGAGIAGLSFAIEAHRKGHEVSVIDRRPHFNDYGDFIAIQSSALRTPEKWPGFMETCRQERIPQIGEMHTHDGQFVGCVTFGLSTIRSSFHHSLLQYAVHLGIDVRLSARVVDYFEHSDKGGVVLETGAKITADLVVAADGIGSRSGVVIKGERDQPTSSGYAMLRATYPMERIRQNPLLTEFLEDRSSTKGVVGPGAHVITGCVGDNVSWMLTHKDKDPDGKDRAPAVDPKESLQYVEGWVPWLAELIKATPEMGAVDYKLLWRDPHATWASPHGRVVQIGDAAHAFLPTSASGATMAMEDAFSLAASLQLGGKHNLALAVKVHNKLRFQRVTCAQKMGFKNRQQYHETTFKPAEEGTRPTFPMVGLWSSKHDPEQYVYEMYGKCANHILSDSPFENTNYPPGHTFKIWTVKEMREVAERGENIVDDGDWS
;
A
#
# COMPACT_ATOMS: atom_id res chain seq x y z
N MET A 1 -10.66 -23.46 30.85
CA MET A 1 -11.99 -23.39 30.20
C MET A 1 -12.94 -22.36 30.82
N ALA A 2 -12.93 -22.08 32.14
CA ALA A 2 -13.83 -21.06 32.72
C ALA A 2 -13.41 -19.58 32.47
N VAL A 3 -12.15 -19.31 32.10
CA VAL A 3 -11.65 -17.95 31.81
C VAL A 3 -11.99 -17.48 30.39
N ILE A 4 -12.26 -18.41 29.46
CA ILE A 4 -12.56 -18.10 28.05
C ILE A 4 -14.04 -17.72 27.85
N LEU A 5 -14.95 -18.29 28.65
CA LEU A 5 -16.38 -17.91 28.62
C LEU A 5 -16.65 -16.52 29.24
N ALA A 6 -15.79 -16.06 30.15
CA ALA A 6 -15.91 -14.71 30.73
C ALA A 6 -15.60 -13.61 29.71
N LEU A 7 -14.66 -13.84 28.79
CA LEU A 7 -14.24 -12.87 27.76
C LEU A 7 -15.28 -12.67 26.65
N GLY A 8 -15.99 -13.72 26.24
CA GLY A 8 -17.10 -13.59 25.27
C GLY A 8 -18.23 -12.71 25.79
N SER A 9 -18.60 -12.86 27.07
CA SER A 9 -19.64 -12.05 27.71
C SER A 9 -19.25 -10.58 27.93
N THR A 10 -17.95 -10.27 27.94
CA THR A 10 -17.45 -8.88 28.05
C THR A 10 -17.48 -8.16 26.70
N TRP A 11 -17.28 -8.88 25.59
CA TRP A 11 -17.34 -8.33 24.24
C TRP A 11 -18.75 -7.86 23.85
N ASP A 12 -19.78 -8.68 24.07
CA ASP A 12 -21.17 -8.29 23.77
C ASP A 12 -21.62 -7.11 24.64
N LYS A 13 -21.15 -7.06 25.89
CA LYS A 13 -21.48 -5.99 26.84
C LYS A 13 -20.79 -4.66 26.50
N LEU A 14 -19.51 -4.69 26.10
CA LEU A 14 -18.78 -3.50 25.62
C LEU A 14 -19.31 -3.01 24.27
N TYR A 15 -19.75 -3.93 23.40
CA TYR A 15 -20.38 -3.58 22.13
C TYR A 15 -21.72 -2.86 22.34
N ASP A 16 -22.58 -3.37 23.24
CA ASP A 16 -23.86 -2.74 23.58
C ASP A 16 -23.69 -1.41 24.32
N GLU A 17 -22.72 -1.30 25.25
CA GLU A 17 -22.39 -0.04 25.92
C GLU A 17 -21.89 1.03 24.92
N SER A 18 -21.12 0.63 23.90
CA SER A 18 -20.70 1.53 22.82
C SER A 18 -21.86 2.00 21.93
N ARG A 19 -22.81 1.11 21.59
CA ARG A 19 -24.02 1.48 20.84
C ARG A 19 -24.89 2.44 21.64
N GLN A 20 -25.02 2.22 22.95
CA GLN A 20 -25.81 3.10 23.82
C GLN A 20 -25.12 4.47 24.03
N ALA A 21 -23.80 4.52 24.09
CA ALA A 21 -23.04 5.78 24.15
C ALA A 21 -23.21 6.61 22.88
N VAL A 22 -23.13 5.98 21.69
CA VAL A 22 -23.34 6.65 20.39
C VAL A 22 -24.80 7.08 20.22
N ALA A 23 -25.77 6.32 20.76
CA ALA A 23 -27.17 6.71 20.77
C ALA A 23 -27.45 7.91 21.71
N ARG A 24 -26.73 8.00 22.85
CA ARG A 24 -26.81 9.15 23.77
C ARG A 24 -26.15 10.41 23.21
N GLU A 25 -25.05 10.29 22.47
CA GLU A 25 -24.44 11.43 21.76
C GLU A 25 -25.33 11.98 20.64
N ARG A 26 -26.07 11.12 19.92
CA ARG A 26 -27.08 11.56 18.94
C ARG A 26 -28.22 12.36 19.58
N LEU A 27 -28.62 12.02 20.79
CA LEU A 27 -29.66 12.76 21.53
C LEU A 27 -29.16 14.10 22.10
N LEU A 28 -27.86 14.23 22.38
CA LEU A 28 -27.25 15.48 22.84
C LEU A 28 -26.96 16.46 21.69
N HIS A 29 -26.86 15.96 20.45
CA HIS A 29 -26.66 16.79 19.25
C HIS A 29 -27.90 17.58 18.80
N ASP A 30 -29.11 17.21 19.26
CA ASP A 30 -30.37 17.90 18.94
C ASP A 30 -30.62 19.16 19.80
N HIS A 31 -29.76 19.45 20.78
CA HIS A 31 -29.87 20.65 21.61
C HIS A 31 -28.61 21.50 21.49
N GLY A 32 -28.70 22.46 20.55
CA GLY A 32 -27.62 23.33 20.15
C GLY A 32 -27.06 24.21 21.26
N ASN A 33 -25.73 24.22 21.33
CA ASN A 33 -24.83 25.37 21.47
C ASN A 33 -23.46 24.83 21.90
N TYR A 34 -22.36 25.33 21.33
CA TYR A 34 -21.23 25.86 22.13
C TYR A 34 -20.09 26.33 21.21
N THR A 35 -19.73 27.60 21.43
CA THR A 35 -18.49 28.26 21.06
C THR A 35 -17.33 27.87 22.00
N THR A 36 -16.12 27.88 21.43
CA THR A 36 -14.78 28.11 22.03
C THR A 36 -14.14 27.05 22.96
N ASP A 37 -12.96 26.62 22.51
CA ASP A 37 -11.76 26.11 23.22
C ASP A 37 -11.78 24.80 24.03
N ILE A 38 -12.95 24.23 24.35
CA ILE A 38 -13.03 22.94 25.08
C ILE A 38 -13.07 21.73 24.13
N GLY A 39 -13.55 21.91 22.89
CA GLY A 39 -13.64 20.86 21.88
C GLY A 39 -12.31 20.33 21.33
N ARG A 40 -11.19 21.07 21.52
CA ARG A 40 -9.85 20.61 21.10
C ARG A 40 -9.27 19.53 22.01
N LYS A 41 -9.61 19.53 23.31
CA LYS A 41 -9.07 18.55 24.26
C LYS A 41 -9.84 17.23 24.25
N ASN A 42 -11.15 17.24 23.97
CA ASN A 42 -11.96 16.02 24.05
C ASN A 42 -11.76 15.06 22.86
N ASN A 43 -11.41 15.56 21.66
CA ASN A 43 -11.11 14.67 20.51
C ASN A 43 -9.73 14.00 20.61
N LEU A 44 -8.75 14.62 21.28
CA LEU A 44 -7.45 14.01 21.59
C LEU A 44 -7.61 12.84 22.57
N ILE A 45 -8.54 12.95 23.52
CA ILE A 45 -8.77 11.93 24.57
C ILE A 45 -9.35 10.63 23.98
N ASN A 46 -10.23 10.71 22.98
CA ASN A 46 -10.90 9.51 22.43
C ASN A 46 -9.96 8.58 21.63
N ILE A 47 -8.97 9.13 20.92
CA ILE A 47 -7.97 8.31 20.20
C ILE A 47 -6.93 7.75 21.17
N HIS A 48 -6.47 8.56 22.14
CA HIS A 48 -5.51 8.11 23.14
C HIS A 48 -6.11 6.98 24.00
N LEU A 49 -7.38 7.08 24.41
CA LEU A 49 -8.04 6.00 25.14
C LEU A 49 -8.28 4.75 24.29
N PHE A 50 -8.71 4.86 23.03
CA PHE A 50 -8.98 3.66 22.22
C PHE A 50 -7.69 2.89 21.87
N ILE A 51 -6.59 3.61 21.61
CA ILE A 51 -5.26 3.01 21.35
C ILE A 51 -4.65 2.40 22.62
N ILE A 52 -4.79 3.06 23.78
CA ILE A 52 -4.23 2.58 25.06
C ILE A 52 -5.02 1.40 25.65
N THR A 53 -6.35 1.36 25.45
CA THR A 53 -7.21 0.45 26.22
C THR A 53 -7.28 -0.98 25.65
N VAL A 54 -6.87 -1.22 24.39
CA VAL A 54 -7.07 -2.52 23.75
C VAL A 54 -5.78 -3.33 23.53
N PHE A 55 -4.61 -2.71 23.35
CA PHE A 55 -3.30 -3.39 23.31
C PHE A 55 -2.18 -2.45 23.80
N LYS A 56 -1.21 -2.96 24.57
CA LYS A 56 0.01 -2.20 24.88
C LYS A 56 0.69 -1.78 23.57
N ASN A 57 1.00 -0.50 23.39
CA ASN A 57 1.78 -0.04 22.24
C ASN A 57 3.17 -0.70 22.35
N PRO A 58 3.59 -1.56 21.40
CA PRO A 58 4.87 -2.26 21.47
C PRO A 58 6.08 -1.31 21.43
N LEU A 59 5.84 -0.05 21.04
CA LEU A 59 6.85 1.01 20.99
C LEU A 59 6.93 1.82 22.28
N GLU A 60 6.05 1.57 23.26
CA GLU A 60 6.07 2.30 24.54
C GLU A 60 7.44 2.13 25.25
N GLY A 61 8.07 3.26 25.58
CA GLY A 61 9.43 3.27 26.16
C GLY A 61 10.57 3.09 25.15
N THR A 62 10.28 2.87 23.86
CA THR A 62 11.29 2.84 22.80
C THR A 62 11.76 4.27 22.50
N PRO A 63 13.08 4.52 22.44
CA PRO A 63 13.61 5.82 22.03
C PRO A 63 13.07 6.24 20.66
N VAL A 64 12.76 7.52 20.48
CA VAL A 64 12.47 8.09 19.16
C VAL A 64 13.76 8.55 18.49
N PHE A 65 13.77 8.64 17.16
CA PHE A 65 14.91 9.20 16.43
C PHE A 65 15.15 10.67 16.79
N SER A 66 16.36 11.16 16.54
CA SER A 66 16.63 12.60 16.60
C SER A 66 15.98 13.31 15.41
N ARG A 67 15.21 14.35 15.70
CA ARG A 67 14.54 15.20 14.71
C ARG A 67 15.53 16.24 14.18
N TYR A 68 15.55 16.47 12.86
CA TYR A 68 16.27 17.61 12.27
C TYR A 68 15.69 18.95 12.76
N PRO A 69 16.46 20.05 12.69
CA PRO A 69 15.94 21.39 13.01
C PRO A 69 14.66 21.71 12.24
N SER A 70 13.77 22.50 12.85
CA SER A 70 12.51 22.86 12.20
C SER A 70 12.76 23.53 10.86
N SER A 71 12.14 22.97 9.83
CA SER A 71 12.14 23.52 8.46
C SER A 71 11.19 24.72 8.30
N GLY A 72 10.29 24.93 9.27
CA GLY A 72 9.20 25.91 9.18
C GLY A 72 8.09 25.55 8.17
N ILE A 73 8.12 24.36 7.56
CA ILE A 73 7.11 23.88 6.62
C ILE A 73 5.99 23.18 7.39
N ASN A 74 4.76 23.66 7.24
CA ASN A 74 3.55 23.01 7.75
C ASN A 74 2.90 22.16 6.64
N ILE A 75 2.65 20.89 6.93
CA ILE A 75 2.17 19.90 5.96
C ILE A 75 0.91 19.21 6.46
N LEU A 76 -0.10 19.14 5.60
CA LEU A 76 -1.31 18.35 5.82
C LEU A 76 -1.30 17.12 4.91
N VAL A 77 -1.42 15.93 5.48
CA VAL A 77 -1.52 14.67 4.75
C VAL A 77 -2.98 14.23 4.72
N ALA A 78 -3.54 14.09 3.52
CA ALA A 78 -4.88 13.56 3.30
C ALA A 78 -4.79 12.06 2.98
N GLY A 79 -5.08 11.21 3.97
CA GLY A 79 -5.04 9.75 3.89
C GLY A 79 -4.00 9.16 4.84
N ALA A 80 -4.44 8.34 5.80
CA ALA A 80 -3.58 7.59 6.71
C ALA A 80 -3.35 6.16 6.20
N GLY A 81 -3.11 6.00 4.89
CA GLY A 81 -2.63 4.74 4.31
C GLY A 81 -1.12 4.57 4.54
N ILE A 82 -0.54 3.51 3.96
CA ILE A 82 0.92 3.26 4.03
C ILE A 82 1.71 4.49 3.54
N ALA A 83 1.37 5.03 2.36
CA ALA A 83 2.03 6.21 1.79
C ALA A 83 2.01 7.41 2.76
N GLY A 84 0.82 7.76 3.26
CA GLY A 84 0.61 8.94 4.09
C GLY A 84 1.26 8.82 5.47
N LEU A 85 1.16 7.67 6.12
CA LEU A 85 1.81 7.44 7.42
C LEU A 85 3.33 7.37 7.30
N SER A 86 3.86 6.67 6.29
CA SER A 86 5.31 6.66 6.02
C SER A 86 5.84 8.06 5.72
N PHE A 87 5.09 8.86 4.95
CA PHE A 87 5.46 10.25 4.69
C PHE A 87 5.40 11.10 5.96
N ALA A 88 4.37 10.97 6.78
CA ALA A 88 4.25 11.73 8.02
C ALA A 88 5.40 11.45 9.00
N ILE A 89 5.75 10.17 9.20
CA ILE A 89 6.87 9.77 10.05
C ILE A 89 8.18 10.37 9.54
N GLU A 90 8.44 10.21 8.25
CA GLU A 90 9.70 10.67 7.67
C GLU A 90 9.78 12.19 7.59
N ALA A 91 8.69 12.88 7.23
CA ALA A 91 8.62 14.32 7.22
C ALA A 91 8.82 14.91 8.62
N HIS A 92 8.24 14.27 9.65
CA HIS A 92 8.48 14.63 11.04
C HIS A 92 9.96 14.52 11.37
N ARG A 93 10.62 13.38 11.04
CA ARG A 93 12.07 13.18 11.21
C ARG A 93 12.87 14.30 10.57
N LYS A 94 12.52 14.70 9.34
CA LYS A 94 13.16 15.78 8.57
C LYS A 94 12.90 17.21 9.08
N GLY A 95 12.18 17.37 10.19
CA GLY A 95 11.96 18.68 10.81
C GLY A 95 10.75 19.43 10.24
N HIS A 96 9.85 18.75 9.52
CA HIS A 96 8.59 19.34 9.06
C HIS A 96 7.51 19.22 10.14
N GLU A 97 6.62 20.22 10.22
CA GLU A 97 5.41 20.14 11.04
C GLU A 97 4.34 19.42 10.22
N VAL A 98 3.83 18.30 10.71
CA VAL A 98 2.96 17.42 9.94
C VAL A 98 1.73 16.98 10.73
N SER A 99 0.59 16.94 10.05
CA SER A 99 -0.66 16.39 10.54
C SER A 99 -1.29 15.49 9.48
N VAL A 100 -2.06 14.49 9.92
CA VAL A 100 -2.70 13.50 9.06
C VAL A 100 -4.21 13.53 9.29
N ILE A 101 -4.98 13.46 8.21
CA ILE A 101 -6.43 13.26 8.26
C ILE A 101 -6.82 12.00 7.48
N ASP A 102 -7.78 11.21 7.98
CA ASP A 102 -8.32 10.06 7.25
C ASP A 102 -9.85 10.03 7.36
N ARG A 103 -10.51 9.57 6.30
CA ARG A 103 -11.97 9.45 6.23
C ARG A 103 -12.53 8.33 7.11
N ARG A 104 -11.73 7.32 7.42
CA ARG A 104 -12.15 6.14 8.19
C ARG A 104 -12.34 6.54 9.66
N PRO A 105 -13.41 6.08 10.34
CA PRO A 105 -13.63 6.36 11.76
C PRO A 105 -12.74 5.51 12.67
N HIS A 106 -12.32 4.35 12.18
CA HIS A 106 -11.40 3.41 12.81
C HIS A 106 -10.76 2.54 11.72
N PHE A 107 -9.66 1.88 12.05
CA PHE A 107 -8.98 0.96 11.13
C PHE A 107 -9.32 -0.49 11.49
N ASN A 108 -10.48 -0.95 11.03
CA ASN A 108 -10.88 -2.36 11.12
C ASN A 108 -10.63 -3.00 9.74
N ASP A 109 -9.36 -3.08 9.36
CA ASP A 109 -8.97 -3.57 8.04
C ASP A 109 -8.77 -5.11 8.11
N TYR A 110 -9.31 -5.84 7.13
CA TYR A 110 -9.05 -7.28 6.97
C TYR A 110 -7.60 -7.53 6.52
N GLY A 111 -6.98 -8.59 7.07
CA GLY A 111 -5.55 -8.85 7.01
C GLY A 111 -5.11 -9.65 5.78
N ASP A 112 -4.69 -8.95 4.74
CA ASP A 112 -4.05 -9.55 3.56
C ASP A 112 -2.55 -9.60 3.70
N PHE A 113 -1.89 -10.41 2.87
CA PHE A 113 -0.43 -10.33 2.74
C PHE A 113 0.00 -9.00 2.15
N ILE A 114 1.10 -8.48 2.68
CA ILE A 114 1.86 -7.43 2.03
C ILE A 114 3.34 -7.79 2.07
N ALA A 115 4.01 -7.54 0.96
CA ALA A 115 5.44 -7.64 0.87
C ALA A 115 6.02 -6.26 0.57
N ILE A 116 7.09 -5.92 1.28
CA ILE A 116 7.87 -4.69 1.08
C ILE A 116 9.26 -5.08 0.61
N GLN A 117 9.68 -4.48 -0.50
CA GLN A 117 11.02 -4.70 -1.06
C GLN A 117 12.06 -3.93 -0.25
N SER A 118 13.30 -4.42 -0.27
CA SER A 118 14.41 -3.87 0.54
C SER A 118 14.66 -2.37 0.30
N SER A 119 14.35 -1.84 -0.89
CA SER A 119 14.55 -0.41 -1.20
C SER A 119 13.72 0.52 -0.30
N ALA A 120 12.52 0.11 0.09
CA ALA A 120 11.66 0.85 0.99
C ALA A 120 11.94 0.57 2.47
N LEU A 121 12.86 -0.34 2.80
CA LEU A 121 13.18 -0.67 4.20
C LEU A 121 14.42 0.07 4.71
N ARG A 122 15.28 0.60 3.83
CA ARG A 122 16.50 1.34 4.20
C ARG A 122 16.23 2.58 5.07
N THR A 123 15.19 3.34 4.76
CA THR A 123 14.82 4.52 5.56
C THR A 123 14.20 4.14 6.90
N PRO A 124 13.25 3.18 6.98
CA PRO A 124 12.73 2.66 8.25
C PRO A 124 13.77 2.07 9.23
N GLU A 125 14.94 1.60 8.77
CA GLU A 125 16.05 1.22 9.69
C GLU A 125 16.54 2.41 10.56
N LYS A 126 16.21 3.65 10.18
CA LYS A 126 16.49 4.87 10.97
C LYS A 126 15.38 5.18 11.98
N TRP A 127 14.34 4.35 12.08
CA TRP A 127 13.20 4.49 12.99
C TRP A 127 13.33 3.46 14.12
N PRO A 128 13.90 3.83 15.28
CA PRO A 128 14.21 2.85 16.33
C PRO A 128 12.98 2.05 16.75
N GLY A 129 13.11 0.71 16.82
CA GLY A 129 12.07 -0.23 17.23
C GLY A 129 11.01 -0.53 16.18
N PHE A 130 10.94 0.22 15.08
CA PHE A 130 9.91 0.02 14.06
C PHE A 130 10.11 -1.31 13.31
N MET A 131 11.33 -1.58 12.85
CA MET A 131 11.64 -2.78 12.07
C MET A 131 11.57 -4.04 12.94
N GLU A 132 11.98 -3.95 14.20
CA GLU A 132 11.81 -5.02 15.18
C GLU A 132 10.33 -5.36 15.37
N THR A 133 9.48 -4.35 15.54
CA THR A 133 8.02 -4.52 15.67
C THR A 133 7.44 -5.19 14.43
N CYS A 134 7.77 -4.71 13.23
CA CYS A 134 7.27 -5.30 11.98
C CYS A 134 7.70 -6.77 11.79
N ARG A 135 8.87 -7.16 12.31
CA ARG A 135 9.40 -8.53 12.20
C ARG A 135 8.81 -9.50 13.23
N GLN A 136 8.04 -9.02 14.22
CA GLN A 136 7.36 -9.89 15.20
C GLN A 136 6.21 -10.66 14.56
N GLU A 137 5.51 -10.05 13.61
CA GLU A 137 4.41 -10.69 12.87
C GLU A 137 4.94 -11.36 11.60
N ARG A 138 5.19 -12.67 11.72
CA ARG A 138 5.94 -13.44 10.74
C ARG A 138 5.04 -14.06 9.69
N ILE A 139 5.05 -13.49 8.49
CA ILE A 139 4.91 -14.26 7.27
C ILE A 139 6.33 -14.52 6.74
N PRO A 140 6.63 -15.70 6.21
CA PRO A 140 7.92 -15.97 5.62
C PRO A 140 8.32 -14.92 4.59
N GLN A 141 9.59 -14.51 4.64
CA GLN A 141 10.18 -13.66 3.61
C GLN A 141 10.40 -14.41 2.30
N ILE A 142 10.33 -15.74 2.32
CA ILE A 142 10.52 -16.61 1.17
C ILE A 142 9.16 -17.07 0.66
N GLY A 143 8.95 -16.97 -0.65
CA GLY A 143 7.84 -17.59 -1.37
C GLY A 143 8.36 -18.59 -2.38
N GLU A 144 7.85 -19.82 -2.36
CA GLU A 144 8.19 -20.86 -3.32
C GLU A 144 7.16 -20.91 -4.42
N MET A 145 7.63 -20.72 -5.65
CA MET A 145 6.81 -20.67 -6.84
C MET A 145 6.82 -22.04 -7.52
N HIS A 146 5.63 -22.49 -7.90
CA HIS A 146 5.39 -23.77 -8.55
C HIS A 146 4.53 -23.56 -9.80
N THR A 147 4.66 -24.43 -10.78
CA THR A 147 3.69 -24.55 -11.88
C THR A 147 2.41 -25.21 -11.41
N HIS A 148 1.33 -25.06 -12.19
CA HIS A 148 0.02 -25.65 -11.93
C HIS A 148 -0.01 -27.18 -11.79
N ASP A 149 0.99 -27.88 -12.34
CA ASP A 149 1.21 -29.33 -12.21
C ASP A 149 2.20 -29.69 -11.07
N GLY A 150 2.65 -28.70 -10.30
CA GLY A 150 3.39 -28.90 -9.06
C GLY A 150 4.91 -28.88 -9.18
N GLN A 151 5.48 -28.52 -10.33
CA GLN A 151 6.93 -28.42 -10.48
C GLN A 151 7.45 -27.13 -9.82
N PHE A 152 8.45 -27.25 -8.97
CA PHE A 152 9.12 -26.09 -8.37
C PHE A 152 9.91 -25.31 -9.43
N VAL A 153 9.74 -23.99 -9.49
CA VAL A 153 10.39 -23.11 -10.49
C VAL A 153 11.31 -22.05 -9.89
N GLY A 154 11.23 -21.80 -8.59
CA GLY A 154 12.15 -20.89 -7.91
C GLY A 154 11.56 -20.21 -6.67
N CYS A 155 12.39 -19.41 -6.02
CA CYS A 155 12.04 -18.66 -4.83
C CYS A 155 11.96 -17.15 -5.10
N VAL A 156 10.98 -16.51 -4.50
CA VAL A 156 10.92 -15.05 -4.34
C VAL A 156 11.35 -14.71 -2.92
N THR A 157 12.19 -13.70 -2.77
CA THR A 157 12.62 -13.19 -1.46
C THR A 157 12.19 -11.74 -1.30
N PHE A 158 11.46 -11.47 -0.23
CA PHE A 158 11.02 -10.12 0.14
C PHE A 158 11.86 -9.56 1.28
N GLY A 159 12.05 -8.25 1.30
CA GLY A 159 12.74 -7.57 2.40
C GLY A 159 11.94 -7.67 3.70
N LEU A 160 10.61 -7.57 3.61
CA LEU A 160 9.66 -7.80 4.69
C LEU A 160 8.40 -8.43 4.09
N SER A 161 7.86 -9.44 4.76
CA SER A 161 6.56 -10.03 4.45
C SER A 161 5.74 -10.08 5.73
N THR A 162 4.54 -9.52 5.72
CA THR A 162 3.70 -9.38 6.91
C THR A 162 2.24 -9.16 6.53
N ILE A 163 1.39 -8.98 7.53
CA ILE A 163 -0.03 -8.69 7.36
C ILE A 163 -0.19 -7.20 7.10
N ARG A 164 -0.91 -6.84 6.05
CA ARG A 164 -1.16 -5.45 5.66
C ARG A 164 -1.74 -4.61 6.80
N SER A 165 -2.74 -5.15 7.50
CA SER A 165 -3.38 -4.47 8.64
C SER A 165 -2.38 -4.23 9.78
N SER A 166 -1.50 -5.20 10.05
CA SER A 166 -0.52 -5.11 11.13
C SER A 166 0.64 -4.16 10.79
N PHE A 167 1.11 -4.18 9.55
CA PHE A 167 2.09 -3.21 9.06
C PHE A 167 1.54 -1.78 9.13
N HIS A 168 0.30 -1.60 8.67
CA HIS A 168 -0.41 -0.32 8.79
C HIS A 168 -0.58 0.10 10.24
N HIS A 169 -0.95 -0.82 11.12
CA HIS A 169 -1.09 -0.56 12.56
C HIS A 169 0.25 -0.14 13.17
N SER A 170 1.35 -0.80 12.80
CA SER A 170 2.71 -0.46 13.25
C SER A 170 3.09 0.97 12.82
N LEU A 171 2.79 1.35 11.57
CA LEU A 171 3.00 2.73 11.09
C LEU A 171 2.15 3.73 11.88
N LEU A 172 0.89 3.43 12.14
CA LEU A 172 -0.01 4.31 12.89
C LEU A 172 0.47 4.49 14.33
N GLN A 173 0.79 3.39 15.02
CA GLN A 173 1.32 3.43 16.38
C GLN A 173 2.63 4.20 16.46
N TYR A 174 3.50 4.04 15.46
CA TYR A 174 4.75 4.79 15.37
C TYR A 174 4.51 6.29 15.18
N ALA A 175 3.60 6.67 14.28
CA ALA A 175 3.24 8.07 14.09
C ALA A 175 2.67 8.72 15.37
N VAL A 176 1.79 8.00 16.09
CA VAL A 176 1.24 8.46 17.37
C VAL A 176 2.32 8.53 18.46
N HIS A 177 3.24 7.57 18.50
CA HIS A 177 4.39 7.56 19.42
C HIS A 177 5.30 8.77 19.24
N LEU A 178 5.44 9.26 18.00
CA LEU A 178 6.14 10.51 17.69
C LEU A 178 5.36 11.78 18.04
N GLY A 179 4.10 11.67 18.47
CA GLY A 179 3.23 12.80 18.74
C GLY A 179 2.66 13.48 17.49
N ILE A 180 2.64 12.80 16.34
CA ILE A 180 2.02 13.31 15.12
C ILE A 180 0.49 13.33 15.31
N ASP A 181 -0.14 14.46 14.97
CA ASP A 181 -1.60 14.61 15.04
C ASP A 181 -2.28 13.86 13.90
N VAL A 182 -2.95 12.75 14.23
CA VAL A 182 -3.72 11.91 13.29
C VAL A 182 -5.20 12.02 13.63
N ARG A 183 -5.99 12.60 12.72
CA ARG A 183 -7.44 12.84 12.90
C ARG A 183 -8.26 11.94 11.97
N LEU A 184 -9.15 11.16 12.57
CA LEU A 184 -10.05 10.25 11.85
C LEU A 184 -11.39 10.91 11.53
N SER A 185 -12.25 10.20 10.78
CA SER A 185 -13.57 10.70 10.34
C SER A 185 -13.53 12.04 9.59
N ALA A 186 -12.40 12.35 8.94
CA ALA A 186 -12.18 13.59 8.21
C ALA A 186 -12.13 13.30 6.71
N ARG A 187 -13.31 13.17 6.09
CA ARG A 187 -13.42 12.93 4.65
C ARG A 187 -13.10 14.20 3.86
N VAL A 188 -12.03 14.17 3.08
CA VAL A 188 -11.75 15.18 2.05
C VAL A 188 -12.68 14.95 0.85
N VAL A 189 -13.36 16.01 0.40
CA VAL A 189 -14.22 16.02 -0.79
C VAL A 189 -13.69 16.93 -1.89
N ASP A 190 -12.75 17.82 -1.60
CA ASP A 190 -12.14 18.69 -2.62
C ASP A 190 -10.75 19.17 -2.20
N TYR A 191 -9.96 19.57 -3.19
CA TYR A 191 -8.61 20.12 -3.03
C TYR A 191 -8.53 21.48 -3.71
N PHE A 192 -7.77 22.40 -3.13
CA PHE A 192 -7.53 23.72 -3.71
C PHE A 192 -6.10 24.19 -3.42
N GLU A 193 -5.64 25.18 -4.18
CA GLU A 193 -4.38 25.86 -3.91
C GLU A 193 -4.48 27.37 -4.11
N HIS A 194 -3.56 28.07 -3.45
CA HIS A 194 -3.20 29.45 -3.64
C HIS A 194 -1.70 29.52 -3.96
N SER A 195 -1.18 30.72 -4.20
CA SER A 195 0.25 30.91 -4.49
C SER A 195 1.17 30.46 -3.34
N ASP A 196 0.72 30.59 -2.09
CA ASP A 196 1.50 30.34 -0.88
C ASP A 196 1.09 29.06 -0.12
N LYS A 197 -0.12 28.54 -0.34
CA LYS A 197 -0.69 27.44 0.45
C LYS A 197 -1.50 26.45 -0.38
N GLY A 198 -1.58 25.22 0.11
CA GLY A 198 -2.53 24.21 -0.36
C GLY A 198 -3.66 24.05 0.66
N GLY A 199 -4.76 23.46 0.23
CA GLY A 199 -5.86 23.15 1.13
C GLY A 199 -6.78 22.04 0.67
N VAL A 200 -7.60 21.59 1.61
CA VAL A 200 -8.65 20.59 1.41
C VAL A 200 -9.99 21.13 1.91
N VAL A 201 -11.07 20.67 1.30
CA VAL A 201 -12.44 20.85 1.78
C VAL A 201 -12.93 19.51 2.33
N LEU A 202 -13.37 19.50 3.59
CA LEU A 202 -13.98 18.32 4.21
C LEU A 202 -15.45 18.20 3.81
N GLU A 203 -16.01 17.00 3.93
CA GLU A 203 -17.45 16.72 3.71
C GLU A 203 -18.36 17.60 4.57
N THR A 204 -17.87 18.04 5.73
CA THR A 204 -18.55 18.99 6.63
C THR A 204 -18.58 20.43 6.10
N GLY A 205 -17.89 20.71 4.99
CA GLY A 205 -17.67 22.06 4.44
C GLY A 205 -16.47 22.79 5.05
N ALA A 206 -15.84 22.25 6.09
CA ALA A 206 -14.66 22.87 6.71
C ALA A 206 -13.46 22.89 5.74
N LYS A 207 -12.71 24.00 5.74
CA LYS A 207 -11.49 24.15 4.94
C LYS A 207 -10.27 24.06 5.85
N ILE A 208 -9.28 23.27 5.45
CA ILE A 208 -8.00 23.15 6.16
C ILE A 208 -6.89 23.51 5.17
N THR A 209 -5.96 24.37 5.59
CA THR A 209 -4.84 24.83 4.76
C THR A 209 -3.49 24.55 5.41
N ALA A 210 -2.47 24.33 4.59
CA ALA A 210 -1.08 24.14 5.00
C ALA A 210 -0.12 24.73 3.94
N ASP A 211 1.18 24.79 4.22
CA ASP A 211 2.17 25.22 3.21
C ASP A 211 2.23 24.20 2.04
N LEU A 212 1.92 22.92 2.34
CA LEU A 212 1.76 21.83 1.40
C LEU A 212 0.63 20.88 1.85
N VAL A 213 -0.18 20.41 0.90
CA VAL A 213 -1.07 19.26 1.07
C VAL A 213 -0.51 18.06 0.32
N VAL A 214 -0.39 16.92 1.00
CA VAL A 214 -0.01 15.65 0.40
C VAL A 214 -1.25 14.77 0.26
N ALA A 215 -1.68 14.56 -0.97
CA ALA A 215 -2.79 13.67 -1.32
C ALA A 215 -2.30 12.21 -1.33
N ALA A 216 -2.61 11.48 -0.26
CA ALA A 216 -2.29 10.06 -0.04
C ALA A 216 -3.58 9.24 0.18
N ASP A 217 -4.69 9.67 -0.44
CA ASP A 217 -6.06 9.17 -0.27
C ASP A 217 -6.44 8.06 -1.26
N GLY A 218 -5.43 7.51 -1.95
CA GLY A 218 -5.50 6.30 -2.77
C GLY A 218 -6.16 6.47 -4.13
N ILE A 219 -6.50 5.34 -4.77
CA ILE A 219 -7.03 5.28 -6.14
C ILE A 219 -8.37 6.03 -6.35
N GLY A 220 -9.06 6.39 -5.26
CA GLY A 220 -10.28 7.19 -5.30
C GLY A 220 -10.03 8.70 -5.24
N SER A 221 -8.77 9.15 -5.22
CA SER A 221 -8.39 10.55 -4.97
C SER A 221 -9.16 11.53 -5.85
N ARG A 222 -9.45 12.70 -5.28
CA ARG A 222 -10.05 13.84 -5.98
C ARG A 222 -9.04 14.95 -6.31
N SER A 223 -7.79 14.77 -5.89
CA SER A 223 -6.70 15.73 -6.12
C SER A 223 -6.40 16.00 -7.59
N GLY A 224 -6.73 15.07 -8.49
CA GLY A 224 -6.57 15.27 -9.94
C GLY A 224 -7.24 16.55 -10.46
N VAL A 225 -8.37 16.98 -9.84
CA VAL A 225 -9.10 18.19 -10.26
C VAL A 225 -8.24 19.44 -10.13
N VAL A 226 -7.53 19.62 -9.01
CA VAL A 226 -6.64 20.79 -8.82
C VAL A 226 -5.31 20.63 -9.56
N ILE A 227 -4.90 19.40 -9.87
CA ILE A 227 -3.61 19.11 -10.51
C ILE A 227 -3.69 19.23 -12.04
N LYS A 228 -4.71 18.61 -12.65
CA LYS A 228 -4.87 18.46 -14.10
C LYS A 228 -6.16 19.07 -14.65
N GLY A 229 -7.06 19.53 -13.79
CA GLY A 229 -8.37 20.06 -14.18
C GLY A 229 -9.49 19.01 -14.21
N GLU A 230 -9.19 17.73 -14.06
CA GLU A 230 -10.17 16.64 -14.09
C GLU A 230 -9.83 15.52 -13.09
N ARG A 231 -10.83 14.71 -12.74
CA ARG A 231 -10.60 13.58 -11.85
C ARG A 231 -9.93 12.44 -12.60
N ASP A 232 -8.84 11.93 -12.04
CA ASP A 232 -8.21 10.69 -12.53
C ASP A 232 -9.19 9.52 -12.37
N GLN A 233 -9.65 8.96 -13.49
CA GLN A 233 -10.54 7.79 -13.47
C GLN A 233 -9.72 6.50 -13.51
N PRO A 234 -9.89 5.60 -12.53
CA PRO A 234 -9.27 4.28 -12.62
C PRO A 234 -9.90 3.47 -13.75
N THR A 235 -9.07 2.78 -14.52
CA THR A 235 -9.45 1.90 -15.63
C THR A 235 -9.30 0.45 -15.22
N SER A 236 -10.22 -0.43 -15.64
CA SER A 236 -10.08 -1.87 -15.42
C SER A 236 -8.82 -2.40 -16.11
N SER A 237 -8.06 -3.24 -15.39
CA SER A 237 -6.93 -3.96 -15.97
C SER A 237 -7.33 -5.19 -16.79
N GLY A 238 -8.63 -5.52 -16.83
CA GLY A 238 -9.17 -6.75 -17.42
C GLY A 238 -9.04 -7.99 -16.53
N TYR A 239 -8.60 -7.82 -15.28
CA TYR A 239 -8.40 -8.89 -14.32
C TYR A 239 -9.04 -8.53 -12.98
N ALA A 240 -9.38 -9.57 -12.22
CA ALA A 240 -9.89 -9.49 -10.88
C ALA A 240 -9.11 -10.44 -9.96
N MET A 241 -9.28 -10.26 -8.65
CA MET A 241 -8.63 -11.10 -7.66
C MET A 241 -9.62 -11.57 -6.61
N LEU A 242 -9.82 -12.88 -6.60
CA LEU A 242 -10.49 -13.60 -5.54
C LEU A 242 -9.55 -13.75 -4.36
N ARG A 243 -10.06 -13.53 -3.15
CA ARG A 243 -9.27 -13.67 -1.94
C ARG A 243 -10.11 -14.12 -0.77
N ALA A 244 -9.53 -14.98 0.05
CA ALA A 244 -10.12 -15.37 1.32
C ALA A 244 -9.06 -15.57 2.40
N THR A 245 -9.49 -15.41 3.65
CA THR A 245 -8.73 -15.73 4.86
C THR A 245 -9.66 -16.46 5.81
N TYR A 246 -9.22 -17.60 6.35
CA TYR A 246 -10.04 -18.38 7.28
C TYR A 246 -9.18 -19.21 8.26
N PRO A 247 -9.75 -19.65 9.39
CA PRO A 247 -8.98 -20.37 10.42
C PRO A 247 -8.42 -21.70 9.91
N MET A 248 -7.16 -22.00 10.24
CA MET A 248 -6.50 -23.25 9.83
C MET A 248 -7.17 -24.52 10.37
N GLU A 249 -8.01 -24.41 11.41
CA GLU A 249 -8.82 -25.53 11.91
C GLU A 249 -9.57 -26.25 10.79
N ARG A 250 -10.05 -25.49 9.79
CA ARG A 250 -10.83 -26.00 8.67
C ARG A 250 -10.03 -26.93 7.74
N ILE A 251 -8.71 -26.81 7.73
CA ILE A 251 -7.83 -27.63 6.88
C ILE A 251 -7.15 -28.76 7.66
N ARG A 252 -7.31 -28.80 9.00
CA ARG A 252 -6.55 -29.72 9.86
C ARG A 252 -6.74 -31.20 9.52
N GLN A 253 -7.95 -31.57 9.10
CA GLN A 253 -8.30 -32.97 8.79
C GLN A 253 -8.04 -33.35 7.32
N ASN A 254 -7.60 -32.41 6.49
CA ASN A 254 -7.39 -32.67 5.07
C ASN A 254 -5.94 -33.13 4.82
N PRO A 255 -5.70 -34.39 4.41
CA PRO A 255 -4.35 -34.92 4.24
C PRO A 255 -3.56 -34.23 3.13
N LEU A 256 -4.24 -33.58 2.16
CA LEU A 256 -3.58 -32.81 1.10
C LEU A 256 -3.10 -31.43 1.55
N LEU A 257 -3.52 -30.98 2.73
CA LEU A 257 -3.21 -29.65 3.27
C LEU A 257 -2.31 -29.71 4.51
N THR A 258 -1.89 -30.91 4.93
CA THR A 258 -1.04 -31.15 6.10
C THR A 258 0.24 -30.30 6.07
N GLU A 259 0.83 -30.12 4.89
CA GLU A 259 2.07 -29.34 4.74
C GLU A 259 1.91 -27.88 5.19
N PHE A 260 0.74 -27.25 4.98
CA PHE A 260 0.46 -25.89 5.50
C PHE A 260 0.48 -25.82 7.04
N LEU A 261 0.26 -26.96 7.70
CA LEU A 261 0.26 -27.08 9.16
C LEU A 261 1.67 -27.35 9.69
N GLU A 262 2.45 -28.17 8.97
CA GLU A 262 3.76 -28.67 9.38
C GLU A 262 4.91 -27.72 8.99
N ASP A 263 4.86 -27.13 7.79
CA ASP A 263 5.90 -26.24 7.29
C ASP A 263 5.35 -24.85 6.99
N ARG A 264 5.79 -23.88 7.80
CA ARG A 264 5.48 -22.45 7.64
C ARG A 264 6.72 -21.64 7.31
N SER A 265 7.74 -22.26 6.71
CA SER A 265 9.01 -21.61 6.35
C SER A 265 8.94 -20.81 5.06
N SER A 266 7.90 -21.02 4.25
CA SER A 266 7.66 -20.31 2.99
C SER A 266 6.17 -20.04 2.76
N THR A 267 5.88 -19.05 1.91
CA THR A 267 4.58 -18.95 1.22
C THR A 267 4.62 -19.76 -0.06
N LYS A 268 3.47 -20.13 -0.63
CA LYS A 268 3.38 -20.89 -1.87
C LYS A 268 2.72 -20.08 -2.97
N GLY A 269 3.33 -20.07 -4.15
CA GLY A 269 2.74 -19.58 -5.37
C GLY A 269 2.53 -20.71 -6.38
N VAL A 270 1.41 -20.68 -7.09
CA VAL A 270 1.10 -21.58 -8.20
C VAL A 270 0.76 -20.76 -9.43
N VAL A 271 1.53 -20.91 -10.50
CA VAL A 271 1.33 -20.21 -11.78
C VAL A 271 0.85 -21.19 -12.85
N GLY A 272 -0.12 -20.78 -13.66
CA GLY A 272 -0.82 -21.67 -14.57
C GLY A 272 -1.56 -20.94 -15.68
N PRO A 273 -2.13 -21.66 -16.65
CA PRO A 273 -2.83 -21.05 -17.77
C PRO A 273 -3.97 -20.14 -17.29
N GLY A 274 -3.87 -18.84 -17.58
CA GLY A 274 -4.93 -17.85 -17.32
C GLY A 274 -5.17 -17.45 -15.86
N ALA A 275 -4.45 -18.04 -14.90
CA ALA A 275 -4.58 -17.72 -13.48
C ALA A 275 -3.25 -17.87 -12.72
N HIS A 276 -3.20 -17.33 -11.50
CA HIS A 276 -2.18 -17.74 -10.53
C HIS A 276 -2.75 -17.61 -9.12
N VAL A 277 -2.21 -18.40 -8.19
CA VAL A 277 -2.58 -18.37 -6.77
C VAL A 277 -1.36 -18.09 -5.92
N ILE A 278 -1.47 -17.19 -4.96
CA ILE A 278 -0.53 -17.01 -3.86
C ILE A 278 -1.23 -17.37 -2.56
N THR A 279 -0.62 -18.22 -1.75
CA THR A 279 -1.20 -18.72 -0.49
C THR A 279 -0.16 -18.85 0.61
N GLY A 280 -0.59 -18.73 1.85
CA GLY A 280 0.28 -18.89 3.01
C GLY A 280 -0.48 -18.86 4.33
N CYS A 281 0.24 -19.17 5.39
CA CYS A 281 -0.27 -19.09 6.76
C CYS A 281 -0.02 -17.69 7.34
N VAL A 282 -1.01 -17.20 8.08
CA VAL A 282 -1.04 -15.88 8.71
C VAL A 282 -1.48 -16.05 10.16
N GLY A 283 -0.52 -16.16 11.08
CA GLY A 283 -0.81 -16.56 12.45
C GLY A 283 -1.53 -17.92 12.48
N ASP A 284 -2.75 -17.94 12.99
CA ASP A 284 -3.62 -19.13 13.04
C ASP A 284 -4.62 -19.25 11.87
N ASN A 285 -4.45 -18.44 10.84
CA ASN A 285 -5.27 -18.44 9.64
C ASN A 285 -4.47 -18.91 8.42
N VAL A 286 -5.19 -19.36 7.40
CA VAL A 286 -4.67 -19.52 6.05
C VAL A 286 -5.33 -18.50 5.15
N SER A 287 -4.56 -17.93 4.22
CA SER A 287 -5.06 -16.98 3.24
C SER A 287 -4.62 -17.37 1.84
N TRP A 288 -5.49 -17.17 0.86
CA TRP A 288 -5.16 -17.36 -0.55
C TRP A 288 -5.69 -16.19 -1.39
N MET A 289 -4.96 -15.89 -2.46
CA MET A 289 -5.27 -14.87 -3.45
C MET A 289 -5.16 -15.50 -4.84
N LEU A 290 -6.24 -15.49 -5.61
CA LEU A 290 -6.31 -16.03 -6.96
C LEU A 290 -6.60 -14.89 -7.93
N THR A 291 -5.62 -14.58 -8.79
CA THR A 291 -5.82 -13.60 -9.87
C THR A 291 -6.29 -14.33 -11.12
N HIS A 292 -7.38 -13.84 -11.71
CA HIS A 292 -7.97 -14.37 -12.94
C HIS A 292 -8.44 -13.25 -13.87
N LYS A 293 -8.75 -13.62 -15.12
CA LYS A 293 -9.37 -12.69 -16.06
C LYS A 293 -10.76 -12.27 -15.56
N ASP A 294 -11.05 -10.98 -15.59
CA ASP A 294 -12.36 -10.43 -15.19
C ASP A 294 -13.40 -10.79 -16.27
N LYS A 295 -14.58 -11.24 -15.82
CA LYS A 295 -15.72 -11.59 -16.70
C LYS A 295 -16.55 -10.37 -17.08
N ASP A 296 -16.44 -9.28 -16.33
CA ASP A 296 -17.22 -8.06 -16.54
C ASP A 296 -16.30 -6.82 -16.45
N PRO A 297 -15.31 -6.63 -17.33
CA PRO A 297 -14.32 -5.57 -17.20
C PRO A 297 -14.92 -4.15 -17.19
N ASP A 298 -16.08 -3.94 -17.81
CA ASP A 298 -16.77 -2.64 -17.91
C ASP A 298 -17.84 -2.44 -16.82
N GLY A 299 -18.10 -3.46 -16.00
CA GLY A 299 -19.06 -3.38 -14.90
C GLY A 299 -18.60 -2.54 -13.71
N LYS A 300 -19.51 -2.33 -12.76
CA LYS A 300 -19.23 -1.54 -11.55
C LYS A 300 -18.12 -2.17 -10.70
N ASP A 301 -17.22 -1.33 -10.20
CA ASP A 301 -16.25 -1.72 -9.19
C ASP A 301 -16.97 -2.00 -7.86
N ARG A 302 -17.13 -3.29 -7.57
CA ARG A 302 -17.68 -3.81 -6.32
C ARG A 302 -16.79 -4.98 -5.92
N ALA A 303 -16.54 -5.12 -4.62
CA ALA A 303 -15.91 -6.30 -4.03
C ALA A 303 -16.96 -7.09 -3.24
N PRO A 304 -17.96 -7.71 -3.90
CA PRO A 304 -18.97 -8.47 -3.20
C PRO A 304 -18.33 -9.69 -2.51
N ALA A 305 -18.93 -10.10 -1.40
CA ALA A 305 -18.72 -11.46 -0.92
C ALA A 305 -19.26 -12.44 -1.98
N VAL A 306 -18.52 -13.51 -2.25
CA VAL A 306 -18.83 -14.52 -3.26
C VAL A 306 -18.62 -15.91 -2.69
N ASP A 307 -19.26 -16.93 -3.28
CA ASP A 307 -18.97 -18.32 -2.94
C ASP A 307 -17.54 -18.65 -3.42
N PRO A 308 -16.60 -19.01 -2.52
CA PRO A 308 -15.25 -19.40 -2.89
C PRO A 308 -15.19 -20.51 -3.95
N LYS A 309 -16.20 -21.40 -4.01
CA LYS A 309 -16.24 -22.51 -4.96
C LYS A 309 -16.34 -22.05 -6.41
N GLU A 310 -16.81 -20.82 -6.67
CA GLU A 310 -16.77 -20.24 -8.01
C GLU A 310 -15.33 -20.15 -8.53
N SER A 311 -14.32 -20.09 -7.65
CA SER A 311 -12.92 -20.02 -8.05
C SER A 311 -12.36 -21.34 -8.58
N LEU A 312 -13.03 -22.48 -8.34
CA LEU A 312 -12.56 -23.81 -8.75
C LEU A 312 -12.42 -23.94 -10.26
N GLN A 313 -13.24 -23.22 -11.04
CA GLN A 313 -13.17 -23.22 -12.50
C GLN A 313 -11.83 -22.70 -13.05
N TYR A 314 -11.11 -21.88 -12.28
CA TYR A 314 -9.83 -21.30 -12.69
C TYR A 314 -8.63 -22.19 -12.38
N VAL A 315 -8.83 -23.25 -11.60
CA VAL A 315 -7.77 -24.17 -11.13
C VAL A 315 -8.10 -25.63 -11.45
N GLU A 316 -8.99 -25.86 -12.41
CA GLU A 316 -9.35 -27.20 -12.86
C GLU A 316 -8.12 -27.92 -13.45
N GLY A 317 -7.87 -29.14 -13.00
CA GLY A 317 -6.72 -29.94 -13.42
C GLY A 317 -5.37 -29.50 -12.82
N TRP A 318 -5.36 -28.50 -11.93
CA TRP A 318 -4.15 -28.09 -11.21
C TRP A 318 -3.88 -29.02 -10.02
N VAL A 319 -2.76 -28.80 -9.33
CA VAL A 319 -2.38 -29.52 -8.10
C VAL A 319 -3.58 -29.73 -7.15
N PRO A 320 -3.89 -30.98 -6.75
CA PRO A 320 -5.14 -31.28 -6.04
C PRO A 320 -5.37 -30.53 -4.73
N TRP A 321 -4.28 -30.24 -4.00
CA TRP A 321 -4.34 -29.53 -2.73
C TRP A 321 -4.94 -28.13 -2.88
N LEU A 322 -4.79 -27.48 -4.05
CA LEU A 322 -5.29 -26.12 -4.26
C LEU A 322 -6.82 -26.07 -4.29
N ALA A 323 -7.45 -27.06 -4.95
CA ALA A 323 -8.91 -27.18 -4.96
C ALA A 323 -9.46 -27.45 -3.55
N GLU A 324 -8.77 -28.28 -2.76
CA GLU A 324 -9.15 -28.55 -1.38
C GLU A 324 -9.00 -27.32 -0.48
N LEU A 325 -7.96 -26.52 -0.68
CA LEU A 325 -7.76 -25.25 0.03
C LEU A 325 -8.91 -24.28 -0.26
N ILE A 326 -9.36 -24.18 -1.52
CA ILE A 326 -10.50 -23.34 -1.88
C ILE A 326 -11.79 -23.84 -1.22
N LYS A 327 -12.08 -25.15 -1.30
CA LYS A 327 -13.30 -25.77 -0.73
C LYS A 327 -13.40 -25.63 0.80
N ALA A 328 -12.27 -25.53 1.50
CA ALA A 328 -12.25 -25.34 2.95
C ALA A 328 -12.67 -23.92 3.38
N THR A 329 -12.69 -22.96 2.44
CA THR A 329 -13.13 -21.59 2.70
C THR A 329 -14.61 -21.55 3.11
N PRO A 330 -15.00 -20.78 4.13
CA PRO A 330 -16.42 -20.60 4.49
C PRO A 330 -17.28 -20.13 3.33
N GLU A 331 -18.55 -20.52 3.32
CA GLU A 331 -19.53 -20.00 2.37
C GLU A 331 -19.60 -18.46 2.44
N MET A 332 -19.61 -17.80 1.28
CA MET A 332 -19.51 -16.34 1.15
C MET A 332 -18.25 -15.75 1.83
N GLY A 333 -17.23 -16.57 2.08
CA GLY A 333 -15.99 -16.20 2.77
C GLY A 333 -14.89 -15.67 1.86
N ALA A 334 -15.15 -15.55 0.56
CA ALA A 334 -14.24 -14.92 -0.40
C ALA A 334 -14.79 -13.57 -0.87
N VAL A 335 -13.91 -12.67 -1.26
CA VAL A 335 -14.24 -11.43 -1.98
C VAL A 335 -13.57 -11.47 -3.34
N ASP A 336 -14.26 -10.95 -4.36
CA ASP A 336 -13.70 -10.77 -5.70
C ASP A 336 -13.62 -9.27 -6.01
N TYR A 337 -12.41 -8.72 -6.11
CA TYR A 337 -12.23 -7.31 -6.40
C TYR A 337 -11.54 -7.09 -7.73
N LYS A 338 -12.05 -6.09 -8.46
CA LYS A 338 -11.48 -5.67 -9.73
C LYS A 338 -10.10 -5.08 -9.51
N LEU A 339 -9.16 -5.51 -10.35
CA LEU A 339 -7.85 -4.91 -10.38
C LEU A 339 -7.90 -3.68 -11.28
N LEU A 340 -7.97 -2.51 -10.65
CA LEU A 340 -8.02 -1.22 -11.30
C LEU A 340 -6.64 -0.59 -11.43
N TRP A 341 -6.50 0.27 -12.43
CA TRP A 341 -5.25 0.92 -12.75
C TRP A 341 -5.41 2.34 -13.27
N ARG A 342 -4.29 3.02 -13.48
CA ARG A 342 -4.24 4.35 -14.07
C ARG A 342 -3.10 4.41 -15.05
N ASP A 343 -3.31 5.17 -16.12
CA ASP A 343 -2.23 5.50 -17.04
C ASP A 343 -1.15 6.30 -16.29
N PRO A 344 0.14 5.96 -16.49
CA PRO A 344 1.23 6.78 -16.00
C PRO A 344 1.11 8.23 -16.49
N HIS A 345 1.16 9.19 -15.56
CA HIS A 345 1.16 10.61 -15.87
C HIS A 345 2.32 11.33 -15.19
N ALA A 346 2.93 12.28 -15.89
CA ALA A 346 4.14 12.94 -15.41
C ALA A 346 3.87 14.03 -14.36
N THR A 347 2.62 14.44 -14.13
CA THR A 347 2.25 15.62 -13.33
C THR A 347 1.49 15.22 -12.06
N TRP A 348 2.20 15.10 -10.94
CA TRP A 348 1.63 14.70 -9.65
C TRP A 348 1.37 15.89 -8.73
N ALA A 349 1.84 17.06 -9.12
CA ALA A 349 1.76 18.28 -8.34
C ALA A 349 0.90 19.34 -9.03
N SER A 350 0.15 20.09 -8.24
CA SER A 350 -0.66 21.19 -8.72
C SER A 350 0.20 22.33 -9.29
N PRO A 351 -0.37 23.23 -10.11
CA PRO A 351 0.37 24.30 -10.78
C PRO A 351 1.31 25.12 -9.86
N HIS A 352 0.87 25.47 -8.65
CA HIS A 352 1.69 26.19 -7.66
C HIS A 352 2.54 25.28 -6.77
N GLY A 353 2.48 23.96 -6.95
CA GLY A 353 3.25 22.97 -6.18
C GLY A 353 2.81 22.89 -4.71
N ARG A 354 1.55 23.18 -4.43
CA ARG A 354 0.98 23.23 -3.06
C ARG A 354 0.09 22.04 -2.72
N VAL A 355 -0.25 21.23 -3.72
CA VAL A 355 -0.89 19.91 -3.57
C VAL A 355 -0.06 18.91 -4.36
N VAL A 356 0.29 17.77 -3.77
CA VAL A 356 1.06 16.71 -4.45
C VAL A 356 0.49 15.33 -4.14
N GLN A 357 0.37 14.48 -5.16
CA GLN A 357 -0.03 13.08 -5.03
C GLN A 357 1.16 12.17 -4.68
N ILE A 358 0.94 11.19 -3.81
CA ILE A 358 1.87 10.07 -3.56
C ILE A 358 1.11 8.73 -3.46
N GLY A 359 1.82 7.61 -3.64
CA GLY A 359 1.22 6.26 -3.61
C GLY A 359 0.11 6.08 -4.65
N ASP A 360 -0.92 5.30 -4.32
CA ASP A 360 -2.02 5.00 -5.25
C ASP A 360 -2.81 6.25 -5.73
N ALA A 361 -2.69 7.39 -5.04
CA ALA A 361 -3.25 8.66 -5.53
C ALA A 361 -2.49 9.19 -6.76
N ALA A 362 -1.20 8.89 -6.89
CA ALA A 362 -0.36 9.20 -8.05
C ALA A 362 -0.28 8.01 -9.02
N HIS A 363 -0.12 6.78 -8.54
CA HIS A 363 0.23 5.60 -9.34
C HIS A 363 -0.33 4.31 -8.72
N ALA A 364 -1.52 3.88 -9.14
CA ALA A 364 -2.05 2.58 -8.69
C ALA A 364 -1.20 1.42 -9.24
N PHE A 365 -1.08 0.30 -8.50
CA PHE A 365 -0.32 -0.89 -8.91
C PHE A 365 -1.20 -2.14 -9.00
N LEU A 366 -0.92 -3.02 -9.97
CA LEU A 366 -1.38 -4.40 -9.90
C LEU A 366 -0.60 -5.14 -8.80
N PRO A 367 -1.26 -6.02 -8.03
CA PRO A 367 -0.59 -6.86 -7.04
C PRO A 367 0.60 -7.66 -7.62
N THR A 368 0.51 -8.08 -8.88
CA THR A 368 1.55 -8.83 -9.61
C THR A 368 2.87 -8.06 -9.79
N SER A 369 2.87 -6.74 -9.58
CA SER A 369 4.10 -5.95 -9.57
C SER A 369 4.98 -6.18 -8.33
N ALA A 370 4.40 -6.70 -7.24
CA ALA A 370 5.01 -6.79 -5.90
C ALA A 370 5.68 -5.49 -5.41
N SER A 371 5.23 -4.32 -5.90
CA SER A 371 5.93 -3.05 -5.75
C SER A 371 5.06 -1.88 -5.28
N GLY A 372 3.72 -2.00 -5.26
CA GLY A 372 2.84 -0.87 -4.92
C GLY A 372 3.15 -0.20 -3.57
N ALA A 373 3.19 -0.98 -2.49
CA ALA A 373 3.51 -0.46 -1.17
C ALA A 373 4.95 0.03 -1.05
N THR A 374 5.90 -0.68 -1.67
CA THR A 374 7.30 -0.23 -1.79
C THR A 374 7.38 1.15 -2.45
N MET A 375 6.71 1.35 -3.59
CA MET A 375 6.76 2.62 -4.33
C MET A 375 6.06 3.75 -3.58
N ALA A 376 4.96 3.46 -2.88
CA ALA A 376 4.30 4.40 -1.99
C ALA A 376 5.22 4.88 -0.85
N MET A 377 6.02 3.97 -0.27
CA MET A 377 7.01 4.32 0.75
C MET A 377 8.21 5.07 0.16
N GLU A 378 8.70 4.66 -1.02
CA GLU A 378 9.76 5.39 -1.71
C GLU A 378 9.34 6.83 -2.05
N ASP A 379 8.07 7.07 -2.39
CA ASP A 379 7.57 8.43 -2.58
C ASP A 379 7.64 9.25 -1.30
N ALA A 380 7.17 8.67 -0.19
CA ALA A 380 7.18 9.30 1.11
C ALA A 380 8.60 9.78 1.47
N PHE A 381 9.60 8.92 1.28
CA PHE A 381 10.98 9.24 1.62
C PHE A 381 11.60 10.25 0.65
N SER A 382 11.32 10.09 -0.65
CA SER A 382 11.80 11.02 -1.67
C SER A 382 11.22 12.42 -1.48
N LEU A 383 9.92 12.54 -1.16
CA LEU A 383 9.26 13.83 -0.96
C LEU A 383 9.79 14.52 0.29
N ALA A 384 9.88 13.80 1.42
CA ALA A 384 10.42 14.35 2.66
C ALA A 384 11.87 14.83 2.52
N ALA A 385 12.74 14.05 1.86
CA ALA A 385 14.11 14.46 1.57
C ALA A 385 14.16 15.67 0.63
N SER A 386 13.30 15.71 -0.40
CA SER A 386 13.26 16.84 -1.34
C SER A 386 12.84 18.13 -0.64
N LEU A 387 11.83 18.06 0.22
CA LEU A 387 11.35 19.21 1.01
C LEU A 387 12.40 19.69 2.01
N GLN A 388 13.17 18.78 2.61
CA GLN A 388 14.29 19.13 3.47
C GLN A 388 15.34 19.96 2.70
N LEU A 389 15.74 19.53 1.51
CA LEU A 389 16.76 20.20 0.71
C LEU A 389 16.27 21.53 0.11
N GLY A 390 15.01 21.60 -0.35
CA GLY A 390 14.46 22.84 -0.89
C GLY A 390 14.17 23.89 0.17
N GLY A 391 13.79 23.45 1.38
CA GLY A 391 13.32 24.33 2.44
C GLY A 391 12.04 25.08 2.07
N LYS A 392 11.57 25.93 3.00
CA LYS A 392 10.28 26.62 2.85
C LYS A 392 10.18 27.50 1.61
N HIS A 393 11.27 28.19 1.25
CA HIS A 393 11.29 29.13 0.13
C HIS A 393 11.27 28.45 -1.24
N ASN A 394 11.80 27.23 -1.36
CA ASN A 394 11.80 26.48 -2.62
C ASN A 394 10.88 25.26 -2.57
N LEU A 395 9.83 25.30 -1.73
CA LEU A 395 8.90 24.17 -1.53
C LEU A 395 8.32 23.65 -2.86
N ALA A 396 7.83 24.55 -3.71
CA ALA A 396 7.26 24.16 -5.00
C ALA A 396 8.30 23.51 -5.93
N LEU A 397 9.55 23.96 -5.89
CA LEU A 397 10.65 23.35 -6.65
C LEU A 397 10.96 21.96 -6.09
N ALA A 398 11.03 21.80 -4.77
CA ALA A 398 11.25 20.50 -4.12
C ALA A 398 10.18 19.47 -4.48
N VAL A 399 8.91 19.90 -4.53
CA VAL A 399 7.79 19.06 -4.99
C VAL A 399 7.97 18.62 -6.45
N LYS A 400 8.38 19.54 -7.34
CA LYS A 400 8.67 19.22 -8.75
C LYS A 400 9.88 18.29 -8.90
N VAL A 401 10.94 18.50 -8.10
CA VAL A 401 12.10 17.61 -8.07
C VAL A 401 11.67 16.20 -7.67
N HIS A 402 10.92 16.05 -6.58
CA HIS A 402 10.36 14.75 -6.17
C HIS A 402 9.60 14.06 -7.31
N ASN A 403 8.64 14.75 -7.92
CA ASN A 403 7.87 14.21 -9.04
C ASN A 403 8.81 13.74 -10.18
N LYS A 404 9.81 14.54 -10.54
CA LYS A 404 10.73 14.20 -11.64
C LYS A 404 11.64 13.01 -11.31
N LEU A 405 12.10 12.88 -10.07
CA LEU A 405 12.92 11.75 -9.61
C LEU A 405 12.14 10.43 -9.50
N ARG A 406 10.83 10.51 -9.27
CA ARG A 406 9.97 9.33 -9.05
C ARG A 406 9.28 8.82 -10.29
N PHE A 407 8.84 9.71 -11.18
CA PHE A 407 7.91 9.36 -12.26
C PHE A 407 8.39 8.21 -13.15
N GLN A 408 9.62 8.28 -13.69
CA GLN A 408 10.13 7.26 -14.60
C GLN A 408 10.28 5.89 -13.90
N ARG A 409 10.84 5.90 -12.68
CA ARG A 409 11.02 4.72 -11.85
C ARG A 409 9.69 4.02 -11.53
N VAL A 410 8.71 4.79 -11.07
CA VAL A 410 7.37 4.27 -10.75
C VAL A 410 6.69 3.72 -12.01
N THR A 411 6.79 4.41 -13.13
CA THR A 411 6.20 3.98 -14.41
C THR A 411 6.77 2.63 -14.87
N CYS A 412 8.09 2.42 -14.72
CA CYS A 412 8.72 1.13 -14.97
C CYS A 412 8.23 0.05 -13.98
N ALA A 413 8.14 0.38 -12.69
CA ALA A 413 7.66 -0.55 -11.68
C ALA A 413 6.18 -0.95 -11.92
N GLN A 414 5.31 -0.03 -12.33
CA GLN A 414 3.93 -0.33 -12.69
C GLN A 414 3.89 -1.32 -13.87
N LYS A 415 4.74 -1.09 -14.89
CA LYS A 415 4.83 -1.96 -16.07
C LYS A 415 5.17 -3.41 -15.72
N MET A 416 5.99 -3.64 -14.69
CA MET A 416 6.30 -4.99 -14.20
C MET A 416 5.07 -5.79 -13.79
N GLY A 417 4.00 -5.12 -13.33
CA GLY A 417 2.74 -5.80 -13.03
C GLY A 417 2.15 -6.53 -14.24
N PHE A 418 2.27 -5.95 -15.44
CA PHE A 418 1.85 -6.60 -16.69
C PHE A 418 2.81 -7.73 -17.07
N LYS A 419 4.13 -7.45 -17.09
CA LYS A 419 5.17 -8.41 -17.50
C LYS A 419 5.12 -9.67 -16.66
N ASN A 420 5.04 -9.52 -15.33
CA ASN A 420 4.94 -10.63 -14.40
C ASN A 420 3.65 -11.43 -14.62
N ARG A 421 2.50 -10.74 -14.74
CA ARG A 421 1.20 -11.42 -14.95
C ARG A 421 1.20 -12.24 -16.23
N GLN A 422 1.73 -11.69 -17.32
CA GLN A 422 1.86 -12.39 -18.59
C GLN A 422 2.67 -13.67 -18.44
N GLN A 423 3.88 -13.58 -17.86
CA GLN A 423 4.73 -14.75 -17.63
C GLN A 423 4.04 -15.80 -16.74
N TYR A 424 3.34 -15.37 -15.67
CA TYR A 424 2.63 -16.28 -14.76
C TYR A 424 1.50 -17.02 -15.45
N HIS A 425 0.78 -16.35 -16.36
CA HIS A 425 -0.40 -16.91 -17.01
C HIS A 425 -0.10 -17.68 -18.30
N GLU A 426 1.06 -17.48 -18.91
CA GLU A 426 1.50 -18.20 -20.12
C GLU A 426 2.33 -19.46 -19.80
N THR A 427 2.65 -19.71 -18.53
CA THR A 427 3.36 -20.93 -18.07
C THR A 427 4.71 -21.19 -18.76
N THR A 428 5.48 -20.14 -19.03
CA THR A 428 6.77 -20.26 -19.74
C THR A 428 7.94 -20.66 -18.84
N PHE A 429 7.69 -20.95 -17.56
CA PHE A 429 8.73 -21.29 -16.59
C PHE A 429 9.21 -22.73 -16.73
N LYS A 430 10.53 -22.90 -16.71
CA LYS A 430 11.16 -24.21 -16.62
C LYS A 430 11.23 -24.67 -15.17
N PRO A 431 11.01 -25.95 -14.88
CA PRO A 431 11.32 -26.51 -13.56
C PRO A 431 12.76 -26.20 -13.15
N ALA A 432 12.95 -25.94 -11.85
CA ALA A 432 14.28 -25.82 -11.28
C ALA A 432 15.03 -27.15 -11.40
N GLU A 433 16.35 -27.07 -11.61
CA GLU A 433 17.21 -28.25 -11.57
C GLU A 433 17.20 -28.87 -10.17
N GLU A 434 17.26 -30.20 -10.09
CA GLU A 434 17.22 -30.92 -8.81
C GLU A 434 18.32 -30.42 -7.86
N GLY A 435 17.94 -30.13 -6.60
CA GLY A 435 18.84 -29.60 -5.59
C GLY A 435 19.16 -28.11 -5.71
N THR A 436 18.65 -27.41 -6.74
CA THR A 436 18.82 -25.96 -6.88
C THR A 436 17.62 -25.18 -6.37
N ARG A 437 17.84 -23.91 -5.97
CA ARG A 437 16.79 -22.97 -5.57
C ARG A 437 16.97 -21.64 -6.32
N PRO A 438 16.64 -21.59 -7.62
CA PRO A 438 16.85 -20.38 -8.42
C PRO A 438 15.94 -19.24 -7.94
N THR A 439 16.33 -18.01 -8.24
CA THR A 439 15.47 -16.84 -7.99
C THR A 439 14.36 -16.81 -9.03
N PHE A 440 13.12 -16.66 -8.56
CA PHE A 440 11.97 -16.48 -9.42
C PHE A 440 11.88 -15.01 -9.88
N PRO A 441 11.80 -14.73 -11.19
CA PRO A 441 11.81 -13.37 -11.70
C PRO A 441 10.50 -12.67 -11.37
N MET A 442 10.56 -11.71 -10.44
CA MET A 442 9.39 -10.90 -10.03
C MET A 442 9.74 -9.42 -9.90
N VAL A 443 10.82 -9.09 -9.20
CA VAL A 443 11.29 -7.71 -9.01
C VAL A 443 12.77 -7.65 -9.30
N GLY A 444 13.16 -6.73 -10.19
CA GLY A 444 14.55 -6.59 -10.60
C GLY A 444 15.46 -5.95 -9.55
N LEU A 445 16.76 -6.16 -9.68
CA LEU A 445 17.79 -5.60 -8.79
C LEU A 445 17.81 -4.06 -8.80
N TRP A 446 17.51 -3.45 -9.96
CA TRP A 446 17.35 -1.99 -10.09
C TRP A 446 16.27 -1.42 -9.17
N SER A 447 15.25 -2.23 -8.86
CA SER A 447 14.19 -1.87 -7.92
C SER A 447 14.66 -2.13 -6.50
N SER A 448 15.03 -3.37 -6.16
CA SER A 448 15.29 -3.80 -4.77
C SER A 448 16.53 -3.19 -4.13
N LYS A 449 17.57 -2.85 -4.89
CA LYS A 449 18.82 -2.25 -4.37
C LYS A 449 18.77 -0.73 -4.20
N HIS A 450 17.74 -0.06 -4.72
CA HIS A 450 17.63 1.39 -4.66
C HIS A 450 17.57 1.92 -3.21
N ASP A 451 17.97 3.17 -3.03
CA ASP A 451 17.74 3.95 -1.81
C ASP A 451 17.09 5.28 -2.22
N PRO A 452 15.78 5.46 -1.99
CA PRO A 452 15.04 6.63 -2.48
C PRO A 452 15.47 7.93 -1.78
N GLU A 453 15.91 7.86 -0.52
CA GLU A 453 16.33 9.02 0.25
C GLU A 453 17.72 9.48 -0.20
N GLN A 454 18.65 8.54 -0.30
CA GLN A 454 20.02 8.81 -0.76
C GLN A 454 20.03 9.33 -2.20
N TYR A 455 19.19 8.77 -3.07
CA TYR A 455 19.08 9.21 -4.46
C TYR A 455 18.67 10.69 -4.58
N VAL A 456 17.79 11.17 -3.69
CA VAL A 456 17.44 12.59 -3.65
C VAL A 456 18.67 13.43 -3.28
N TYR A 457 19.45 13.04 -2.27
CA TYR A 457 20.65 13.78 -1.89
C TYR A 457 21.67 13.90 -3.03
N GLU A 458 21.79 12.85 -3.86
CA GLU A 458 22.71 12.82 -5.00
C GLU A 458 22.21 13.64 -6.20
N MET A 459 20.90 13.64 -6.44
CA MET A 459 20.32 14.14 -7.70
C MET A 459 19.55 15.44 -7.57
N TYR A 460 19.21 15.90 -6.35
CA TYR A 460 18.38 17.09 -6.12
C TYR A 460 18.92 18.31 -6.85
N GLY A 461 20.20 18.64 -6.67
CA GLY A 461 20.81 19.83 -7.28
C GLY A 461 20.78 19.80 -8.82
N LYS A 462 21.10 18.63 -9.42
CA LYS A 462 21.05 18.44 -10.88
C LYS A 462 19.63 18.57 -11.41
N CYS A 463 18.67 17.93 -10.73
CA CYS A 463 17.25 17.97 -11.09
C CYS A 463 16.66 19.38 -10.95
N ALA A 464 16.99 20.08 -9.86
CA ALA A 464 16.58 21.46 -9.62
C ALA A 464 17.13 22.40 -10.71
N ASN A 465 18.41 22.30 -11.06
CA ASN A 465 19.01 23.08 -12.15
C ASN A 465 18.35 22.76 -13.50
N HIS A 466 18.01 21.51 -13.76
CA HIS A 466 17.24 21.17 -14.95
C HIS A 466 15.87 21.84 -14.98
N ILE A 467 15.13 21.83 -13.87
CA ILE A 467 13.81 22.46 -13.79
C ILE A 467 13.88 23.99 -13.93
N LEU A 468 14.95 24.61 -13.43
CA LEU A 468 15.09 26.08 -13.41
C LEU A 468 15.73 26.65 -14.68
N SER A 469 16.61 25.90 -15.34
CA SER A 469 17.45 26.42 -16.43
C SER A 469 17.65 25.44 -17.58
N ASP A 470 16.79 24.41 -17.71
CA ASP A 470 16.82 23.41 -18.78
C ASP A 470 18.19 22.70 -18.97
N SER A 471 19.00 22.64 -17.90
CA SER A 471 20.28 21.92 -17.92
C SER A 471 20.06 20.43 -18.16
N PRO A 472 20.96 19.71 -18.86
CA PRO A 472 20.79 18.26 -19.09
C PRO A 472 20.62 17.48 -17.78
N PHE A 473 19.61 16.60 -17.76
CA PHE A 473 19.32 15.75 -16.61
C PHE A 473 18.75 14.41 -17.06
N GLU A 474 19.23 13.35 -16.42
CA GLU A 474 18.80 11.98 -16.65
C GLU A 474 18.64 11.29 -15.30
N ASN A 475 17.53 10.56 -15.14
CA ASN A 475 17.37 9.67 -14.00
C ASN A 475 18.13 8.36 -14.26
N THR A 476 18.62 7.76 -13.18
CA THR A 476 19.44 6.54 -13.19
C THR A 476 18.85 5.47 -12.28
N ASN A 477 17.62 5.66 -11.81
CA ASN A 477 16.93 4.83 -10.83
C ASN A 477 15.82 3.94 -11.44
N TYR A 478 15.90 3.64 -12.73
CA TYR A 478 15.02 2.73 -13.45
C TYR A 478 15.89 1.67 -14.18
N PRO A 479 15.31 0.67 -14.89
CA PRO A 479 16.06 -0.42 -15.52
C PRO A 479 17.30 0.07 -16.31
N PRO A 480 18.52 -0.42 -16.00
CA PRO A 480 19.74 0.00 -16.69
C PRO A 480 19.70 -0.26 -18.19
N GLY A 481 20.08 0.72 -19.01
CA GLY A 481 20.09 0.59 -20.47
C GLY A 481 18.70 0.61 -21.12
N HIS A 482 17.63 0.87 -20.36
CA HIS A 482 16.29 1.07 -20.90
C HIS A 482 16.11 2.51 -21.39
N THR A 483 15.56 2.69 -22.58
CA THR A 483 15.14 3.99 -23.09
C THR A 483 13.71 4.25 -22.61
N PHE A 484 13.54 5.10 -21.60
CA PHE A 484 12.24 5.37 -21.00
C PHE A 484 11.19 5.81 -22.03
N LYS A 485 10.04 5.12 -22.02
CA LYS A 485 8.84 5.48 -22.81
C LYS A 485 7.61 5.41 -21.91
N ILE A 486 6.77 6.43 -22.01
CA ILE A 486 5.43 6.39 -21.40
C ILE A 486 4.60 5.36 -22.17
N TRP A 487 3.80 4.61 -21.44
CA TRP A 487 2.86 3.61 -21.96
C TRP A 487 1.48 3.85 -21.37
N THR A 488 0.44 3.27 -21.97
CA THR A 488 -0.93 3.32 -21.47
C THR A 488 -1.47 1.92 -21.17
N VAL A 489 -2.45 1.85 -20.26
CA VAL A 489 -3.17 0.61 -19.93
C VAL A 489 -3.79 0.01 -21.19
N LYS A 490 -4.30 0.85 -22.09
CA LYS A 490 -4.86 0.41 -23.38
C LYS A 490 -3.82 -0.31 -24.23
N GLU A 491 -2.65 0.28 -24.43
CA GLU A 491 -1.56 -0.36 -25.20
C GLU A 491 -1.15 -1.70 -24.59
N MET A 492 -1.00 -1.76 -23.26
CA MET A 492 -0.62 -3.00 -22.57
C MET A 492 -1.71 -4.08 -22.67
N ARG A 493 -2.99 -3.69 -22.68
CA ARG A 493 -4.11 -4.61 -22.92
C ARG A 493 -4.12 -5.14 -24.34
N GLU A 494 -3.94 -4.26 -25.34
CA GLU A 494 -3.90 -4.66 -26.74
C GLU A 494 -2.74 -5.63 -27.03
N VAL A 495 -1.58 -5.43 -26.41
CA VAL A 495 -0.45 -6.38 -26.48
C VAL A 495 -0.84 -7.74 -25.91
N ALA A 496 -1.47 -7.77 -24.73
CA ALA A 496 -1.92 -9.02 -24.11
C ALA A 496 -3.03 -9.72 -24.92
N GLU A 497 -3.95 -8.97 -25.54
CA GLU A 497 -5.02 -9.51 -26.39
C GLU A 497 -4.47 -10.14 -27.68
N ARG A 498 -3.33 -9.66 -28.19
CA ARG A 498 -2.62 -10.27 -29.33
C ARG A 498 -1.75 -11.47 -28.95
N GLY A 499 -1.58 -11.76 -27.65
CA GLY A 499 -0.67 -12.81 -27.17
C GLY A 499 0.81 -12.49 -27.41
N GLU A 500 1.14 -11.20 -27.52
CA GLU A 500 2.51 -10.74 -27.74
C GLU A 500 3.21 -10.49 -26.40
N ASN A 501 4.49 -10.85 -26.31
CA ASN A 501 5.30 -10.53 -25.13
C ASN A 501 5.66 -9.04 -25.08
N ILE A 502 5.58 -8.44 -23.90
CA ILE A 502 6.13 -7.10 -23.65
C ILE A 502 7.66 -7.18 -23.62
N VAL A 503 8.29 -6.85 -24.74
CA VAL A 503 9.76 -6.76 -24.89
C VAL A 503 10.20 -5.32 -24.71
N ASP A 504 11.08 -5.09 -23.75
CA ASP A 504 11.72 -3.80 -23.48
C ASP A 504 13.24 -3.92 -23.65
N ASP A 505 13.89 -2.83 -24.02
CA ASP A 505 15.35 -2.70 -23.92
C ASP A 505 15.80 -2.55 -22.46
N GLY A 506 17.10 -2.78 -22.23
CA GLY A 506 17.72 -2.69 -20.91
C GLY A 506 17.57 -3.94 -20.04
N ASP A 507 18.16 -3.87 -18.85
CA ASP A 507 18.16 -4.92 -17.85
C ASP A 507 17.03 -4.71 -16.83
N TRP A 508 16.01 -5.57 -16.92
CA TRP A 508 14.86 -5.56 -16.04
C TRP A 508 14.95 -6.60 -14.91
N SER A 509 16.07 -7.35 -14.85
CA SER A 509 16.31 -8.42 -13.88
C SER A 509 16.83 -7.95 -12.52
#